data_AF-A0A843M4S5-F1
#
_entry.id   AF-A0A843M4S5-F1
#
_cell.length_a   1.000
_cell.length_b   1.000
_cell.length_c   1.000
_cell.angle_alpha   90.00
_cell.angle_beta   90.00
_cell.angle_gamma   90.00
#
_symmetry.space_group_name_H-M   'P 1'
#
loop_
_entity.id
_entity.type
_entity.pdbx_description
1 polymer ?
#
loop_
_entity_poly.entity_id
_entity_poly.type
_entity_poly.pdbx_seq_one_letter_code
_entity_poly.pdbx_strand_id
1 'polypeptide(L)'
;MIGKTPSGVKFFNYPTFMVFRTIGSERAMIFAGLGDSLNIGTIQAETGTDGFDQPLMIIYSADKTIAERVQSFAIAAGYPASMNHIKQIPSPMVNMGLEEDDESFGFGIRVGVFDTPKVQDQYMSDVYTMYRVYRLTPNQSQPLNPYPVSDLRIRGTGKTEFDLMPPVNHLRDAIIAAYPGYTYQEMKTGISFPESSQVMQNNEQAYGENRDATYLGSEKFTLKEGQFAVSYGVNHAAFGKVVYSNIVAYGAEKINGVVTGDNTQFEGRASRYIPDDPNAPMLYAYTITRTESDEPYTMNVPTGPYLEGIPLDEEMWIG
;
A
#
# COMPACT_ATOMS: atom_id res chain seq x y z
N MET A 1 15.33 9.77 -10.36
CA MET A 1 14.33 9.17 -11.27
C MET A 1 13.62 10.28 -12.00
N ILE A 2 13.38 10.14 -13.30
CA ILE A 2 12.67 11.11 -14.14
C ILE A 2 11.56 10.38 -14.88
N GLY A 3 10.36 10.95 -14.95
CA GLY A 3 9.22 10.39 -15.66
C GLY A 3 8.00 11.30 -15.57
N LYS A 4 6.82 10.69 -15.46
CA LYS A 4 5.57 11.38 -15.17
C LYS A 4 4.80 10.68 -14.07
N THR A 5 3.89 11.38 -13.39
CA THR A 5 2.94 10.70 -12.52
C THR A 5 1.98 9.82 -13.34
N PRO A 6 1.55 8.66 -12.81
CA PRO A 6 0.52 7.84 -13.44
C PRO A 6 -0.74 8.66 -13.74
N SER A 7 -1.54 8.18 -14.70
CA SER A 7 -2.87 8.70 -14.98
C SER A 7 -3.83 7.54 -15.23
N GLY A 8 -5.14 7.80 -15.16
CA GLY A 8 -6.17 6.75 -15.28
C GLY A 8 -6.14 5.73 -14.14
N VAL A 9 -5.70 6.17 -12.96
CA VAL A 9 -5.68 5.41 -11.70
C VAL A 9 -6.35 6.20 -10.58
N LYS A 10 -6.83 5.55 -9.52
CA LYS A 10 -7.37 6.27 -8.34
C LYS A 10 -6.31 6.67 -7.34
N PHE A 11 -5.20 5.95 -7.30
CA PHE A 11 -4.13 6.17 -6.34
C PHE A 11 -2.76 5.92 -6.96
N PHE A 12 -1.78 6.71 -6.57
CA PHE A 12 -0.37 6.36 -6.71
C PHE A 12 0.48 6.91 -5.58
N ASN A 13 1.59 6.23 -5.31
CA ASN A 13 2.67 6.76 -4.49
C ASN A 13 4.05 6.24 -4.90
N TYR A 14 5.08 6.89 -4.36
CA TYR A 14 6.50 6.56 -4.53
C TYR A 14 7.13 6.32 -3.16
N PRO A 15 6.98 5.10 -2.61
CA PRO A 15 7.58 4.74 -1.35
C PRO A 15 9.08 4.52 -1.53
N THR A 16 9.83 4.86 -0.48
CA THR A 16 11.27 4.61 -0.38
C THR A 16 11.49 3.63 0.77
N PHE A 17 12.26 2.59 0.52
CA PHE A 17 12.49 1.51 1.49
C PHE A 17 13.97 1.28 1.73
N MET A 18 14.32 0.96 2.98
CA MET A 18 15.51 0.16 3.28
C MET A 18 15.09 -1.30 3.21
N VAL A 19 15.69 -2.04 2.28
CA VAL A 19 15.28 -3.42 1.96
C VAL A 19 16.10 -4.42 2.74
N PHE A 20 17.43 -4.30 2.67
CA PHE A 20 18.34 -5.23 3.32
C PHE A 20 19.34 -4.50 4.21
N ARG A 21 19.62 -5.09 5.37
CA ARG A 21 20.60 -4.65 6.35
C ARG A 21 21.47 -5.82 6.79
N THR A 22 22.73 -5.54 7.05
CA THR A 22 23.64 -6.51 7.66
C THR A 22 23.53 -6.45 9.18
N ILE A 23 23.24 -7.59 9.81
CA ILE A 23 23.12 -7.74 11.27
C ILE A 23 24.10 -8.85 11.69
N GLY A 24 25.21 -8.47 12.33
CA GLY A 24 26.30 -9.41 12.57
C GLY A 24 26.84 -9.93 11.24
N SER A 25 26.77 -11.23 11.01
CA SER A 25 27.19 -11.88 9.77
C SER A 25 26.05 -12.16 8.78
N GLU A 26 24.81 -11.80 9.11
CA GLU A 26 23.63 -12.12 8.30
C GLU A 26 23.12 -10.92 7.52
N ARG A 27 22.65 -11.17 6.29
CA ARG A 27 21.95 -10.19 5.47
C ARG A 27 20.44 -10.36 5.65
N ALA A 28 19.83 -9.53 6.48
CA ALA A 28 18.41 -9.61 6.80
C ALA A 28 17.57 -8.70 5.90
N MET A 29 16.40 -9.20 5.48
CA MET A 29 15.38 -8.37 4.83
C MET A 29 14.55 -7.66 5.90
N ILE A 30 14.74 -6.35 6.01
CA ILE A 30 13.91 -5.51 6.88
C ILE A 30 12.72 -4.99 6.07
N PHE A 31 12.95 -4.52 4.84
CA PHE A 31 11.92 -3.98 3.95
C PHE A 31 11.02 -2.90 4.60
N ALA A 32 11.65 -1.93 5.26
CA ALA A 32 11.02 -0.85 6.01
C ALA A 32 10.98 0.47 5.24
N GLY A 33 9.86 1.19 5.33
CA GLY A 33 9.66 2.51 4.75
C GLY A 33 10.52 3.58 5.40
N LEU A 34 11.15 4.42 4.58
CA LEU A 34 11.98 5.55 5.00
C LEU A 34 11.15 6.83 5.02
N GLY A 35 10.30 6.95 6.03
CA GLY A 35 9.47 8.13 6.27
C GLY A 35 8.24 8.22 5.36
N ASP A 36 7.86 9.45 5.01
CA ASP A 36 6.67 9.74 4.23
C ASP A 36 6.88 9.62 2.71
N SER A 37 6.06 8.79 2.06
CA SER A 37 6.00 8.63 0.61
C SER A 37 5.62 9.93 -0.10
N LEU A 38 6.11 10.12 -1.34
CA LEU A 38 5.48 11.07 -2.26
C LEU A 38 4.21 10.41 -2.78
N ASN A 39 3.06 11.07 -2.69
CA ASN A 39 1.80 10.50 -3.14
C ASN A 39 0.99 11.53 -3.92
N ILE A 40 -0.09 11.09 -4.55
CA ILE A 40 -0.97 11.97 -5.32
C ILE A 40 -1.40 13.22 -4.55
N GLY A 41 -1.79 13.09 -3.27
CA GLY A 41 -2.21 14.24 -2.46
C GLY A 41 -1.08 15.25 -2.20
N THR A 42 0.14 14.76 -2.07
CA THR A 42 1.34 15.61 -1.94
C THR A 42 1.60 16.38 -3.23
N ILE A 43 1.53 15.69 -4.38
CA ILE A 43 1.66 16.34 -5.69
C ILE A 43 0.56 17.40 -5.88
N GLN A 44 -0.70 17.05 -5.64
CA GLN A 44 -1.83 17.98 -5.73
C GLN A 44 -1.62 19.24 -4.89
N ALA A 45 -1.15 19.08 -3.64
CA ALA A 45 -0.89 20.20 -2.74
C ALA A 45 0.29 21.08 -3.22
N GLU A 46 1.33 20.48 -3.78
CA GLU A 46 2.53 21.19 -4.26
C GLU A 46 2.30 21.91 -5.60
N THR A 47 1.53 21.32 -6.51
CA THR A 47 1.35 21.83 -7.88
C THR A 47 0.03 22.57 -8.10
N GLY A 48 -0.99 22.33 -7.25
CA GLY A 48 -2.35 22.81 -7.47
C GLY A 48 -3.08 22.12 -8.63
N THR A 49 -2.52 21.05 -9.20
CA THR A 49 -3.17 20.25 -10.25
C THR A 49 -3.93 19.06 -9.66
N ASP A 50 -4.55 18.23 -10.50
CA ASP A 50 -5.15 16.96 -10.07
C ASP A 50 -4.10 15.87 -9.73
N GLY A 51 -2.82 16.16 -9.96
CA GLY A 51 -1.69 15.29 -9.65
C GLY A 51 -1.38 14.21 -10.70
N PHE A 52 -2.21 14.04 -11.74
CA PHE A 52 -2.02 13.02 -12.77
C PHE A 52 -1.30 13.55 -14.01
N ASP A 53 -0.59 12.68 -14.74
CA ASP A 53 0.21 13.01 -15.95
C ASP A 53 1.16 14.22 -15.77
N GLN A 54 1.60 14.48 -14.54
CA GLN A 54 2.49 15.58 -14.22
C GLN A 54 3.94 15.17 -14.48
N PRO A 55 4.79 16.05 -15.05
CA PRO A 55 6.22 15.82 -15.09
C PRO A 55 6.77 15.56 -13.69
N LEU A 56 7.60 14.53 -13.54
CA LEU A 56 8.12 14.10 -12.25
C LEU A 56 9.64 13.88 -12.30
N MET A 57 10.35 14.46 -11.34
CA MET A 57 11.73 14.14 -11.00
C MET A 57 11.83 13.89 -9.50
N ILE A 58 12.25 12.69 -9.11
CA ILE A 58 12.55 12.36 -7.71
C ILE A 58 14.06 12.21 -7.54
N ILE A 59 14.62 13.02 -6.64
CA ILE A 59 16.03 13.04 -6.26
C ILE A 59 16.15 12.35 -4.91
N TYR A 60 16.60 11.08 -4.92
CA TYR A 60 16.90 10.33 -3.70
C TYR A 60 18.33 10.64 -3.28
N SER A 61 18.53 11.16 -2.07
CA SER A 61 19.88 11.50 -1.57
C SER A 61 19.94 11.47 -0.05
N ALA A 62 21.07 10.99 0.47
CA ALA A 62 21.42 11.13 1.88
C ALA A 62 22.14 12.46 2.19
N ASP A 63 22.66 13.15 1.16
CA ASP A 63 23.40 14.40 1.29
C ASP A 63 22.60 15.58 0.71
N LYS A 64 22.43 16.61 1.53
CA LYS A 64 21.66 17.82 1.21
C LYS A 64 22.32 18.67 0.13
N THR A 65 23.63 18.86 0.23
CA THR A 65 24.40 19.65 -0.74
C THR A 65 24.32 19.02 -2.13
N ILE A 66 24.45 17.69 -2.22
CA ILE A 66 24.33 16.96 -3.48
C ILE A 66 22.90 17.05 -4.03
N ALA A 67 21.87 16.88 -3.20
CA ALA A 67 20.48 16.95 -3.64
C ALA A 67 20.14 18.33 -4.24
N GLU A 68 20.49 19.41 -3.53
CA GLU A 68 20.25 20.80 -3.95
C GLU A 68 21.04 21.15 -5.23
N ARG A 69 22.26 20.63 -5.37
CA ARG A 69 23.06 20.77 -6.58
C ARG A 69 22.41 20.09 -7.78
N VAL A 70 21.92 18.86 -7.62
CA VAL A 70 21.22 18.13 -8.69
C VAL A 70 19.92 18.85 -9.08
N GLN A 71 19.15 19.33 -8.10
CA GLN A 71 17.95 20.13 -8.34
C GLN A 71 18.29 21.41 -9.12
N SER A 72 19.37 22.11 -8.75
CA SER A 72 19.83 23.32 -9.45
C SER A 72 20.21 23.02 -10.91
N PHE A 73 20.88 21.90 -11.17
CA PHE A 73 21.19 21.48 -12.54
C PHE A 73 19.94 21.14 -13.35
N ALA A 74 18.94 20.50 -12.75
CA ALA A 74 17.67 20.22 -13.42
C ALA A 74 16.97 21.54 -13.82
N ILE A 75 16.90 22.51 -12.91
CA ILE A 75 16.33 23.84 -13.19
C ILE A 75 17.11 24.55 -14.30
N ALA A 76 18.45 24.54 -14.23
CA ALA A 76 19.31 25.14 -15.25
C ALA A 76 19.16 24.49 -16.65
N ALA A 77 18.81 23.20 -16.69
CA ALA A 77 18.50 22.47 -17.92
C ALA A 77 17.08 22.75 -18.46
N GLY A 78 16.29 23.59 -17.78
CA GLY A 78 14.95 23.98 -18.19
C GLY A 78 13.82 23.13 -17.61
N TYR A 79 14.10 22.20 -16.69
CA TYR A 79 13.03 21.49 -15.98
C TYR A 79 12.35 22.42 -14.97
N PRO A 80 11.00 22.45 -14.90
CA PRO A 80 10.29 23.33 -13.97
C PRO A 80 10.55 22.91 -12.52
N ALA A 81 10.66 23.88 -11.61
CA ALA A 81 10.88 23.61 -10.20
C ALA A 81 9.79 22.69 -9.60
N SER A 82 8.54 22.82 -10.06
CA SER A 82 7.39 22.00 -9.63
C SER A 82 7.51 20.51 -9.96
N MET A 83 8.43 20.12 -10.86
CA MET A 83 8.71 18.72 -11.17
C MET A 83 9.70 18.08 -10.17
N ASN A 84 10.46 18.88 -9.41
CA ASN A 84 11.62 18.41 -8.67
C ASN A 84 11.29 18.13 -7.20
N HIS A 85 11.24 16.86 -6.81
CA HIS A 85 10.99 16.42 -5.44
C HIS A 85 12.25 15.77 -4.87
N ILE A 86 12.76 16.31 -3.76
CA ILE A 86 13.86 15.69 -3.02
C ILE A 86 13.28 14.68 -2.02
N LYS A 87 13.67 13.42 -2.15
CA LYS A 87 13.41 12.38 -1.16
C LYS A 87 14.67 12.08 -0.37
N GLN A 88 14.65 12.58 0.85
CA GLN A 88 15.75 12.50 1.80
C GLN A 88 15.91 11.06 2.27
N ILE A 89 17.15 10.60 2.38
CA ILE A 89 17.50 9.34 3.02
C ILE A 89 18.26 9.70 4.30
N PRO A 90 17.62 9.69 5.49
CA PRO A 90 18.27 10.16 6.72
C PRO A 90 19.40 9.23 7.15
N SER A 91 20.66 9.68 7.03
CA SER A 91 21.84 8.90 7.41
C SER A 91 21.82 8.34 8.85
N PRO A 92 21.18 8.98 9.86
CA PRO A 92 21.07 8.37 11.18
C PRO A 92 20.24 7.08 11.23
N MET A 93 19.42 6.80 10.21
CA MET A 93 18.54 5.62 10.16
C MET A 93 19.14 4.46 9.37
N VAL A 94 20.15 4.71 8.55
CA VAL A 94 20.62 3.80 7.49
C VAL A 94 22.13 3.82 7.33
N ASN A 95 22.71 2.68 6.94
CA ASN A 95 24.11 2.61 6.51
C ASN A 95 24.21 2.73 4.99
N MET A 96 24.65 3.89 4.50
CA MET A 96 24.75 4.19 3.07
C MET A 96 26.13 3.85 2.51
N GLY A 97 26.19 3.18 1.38
CA GLY A 97 27.41 3.06 0.60
C GLY A 97 27.29 2.05 -0.54
N LEU A 98 28.39 1.41 -0.88
CA LEU A 98 28.53 0.47 -1.99
C LEU A 98 29.31 -0.81 -1.60
N GLU A 99 29.73 -0.90 -0.35
CA GLU A 99 30.38 -2.08 0.21
C GLU A 99 29.35 -3.16 0.52
N GLU A 100 29.81 -4.38 0.76
CA GLU A 100 28.95 -5.56 0.95
C GLU A 100 28.02 -5.45 2.17
N ASP A 101 28.48 -4.76 3.22
CA ASP A 101 27.74 -4.56 4.46
C ASP A 101 26.84 -3.31 4.47
N ASP A 102 26.92 -2.48 3.44
CA ASP A 102 26.05 -1.32 3.26
C ASP A 102 24.61 -1.74 2.94
N GLU A 103 23.63 -0.91 3.30
CA GLU A 103 22.22 -1.25 3.13
C GLU A 103 21.78 -1.16 1.67
N SER A 104 20.80 -1.98 1.31
CA SER A 104 20.16 -1.94 -0.01
C SER A 104 18.85 -1.17 0.07
N PHE A 105 18.58 -0.37 -0.96
CA PHE A 105 17.40 0.50 -1.02
C PHE A 105 16.44 0.07 -2.14
N GLY A 106 15.14 0.25 -1.89
CA GLY A 106 14.08 0.01 -2.85
C GLY A 106 13.30 1.29 -3.10
N PHE A 107 13.08 1.64 -4.36
CA PHE A 107 12.29 2.79 -4.77
C PHE A 107 11.10 2.29 -5.56
N GLY A 108 9.92 2.32 -4.94
CA GLY A 108 8.70 1.77 -5.51
C GLY A 108 7.90 2.79 -6.30
N ILE A 109 7.04 2.29 -7.17
CA ILE A 109 5.90 3.02 -7.72
C ILE A 109 4.70 2.13 -7.43
N ARG A 110 3.80 2.54 -6.53
CA ARG A 110 2.54 1.83 -6.32
C ARG A 110 1.44 2.58 -7.04
N VAL A 111 0.60 1.83 -7.74
CA VAL A 111 -0.61 2.32 -8.38
C VAL A 111 -1.78 1.48 -7.92
N GLY A 112 -2.94 2.10 -7.73
CA GLY A 112 -4.16 1.45 -7.27
C GLY A 112 -5.34 1.83 -8.14
N VAL A 113 -6.11 0.81 -8.52
CA VAL A 113 -7.37 0.90 -9.29
C VAL A 113 -7.22 1.64 -10.61
N PHE A 114 -7.09 0.90 -11.70
CA PHE A 114 -7.14 1.47 -13.04
C PHE A 114 -8.58 1.75 -13.47
N ASP A 115 -8.77 2.83 -14.23
CA ASP A 115 -10.11 3.20 -14.74
C ASP A 115 -10.69 2.13 -15.66
N THR A 116 -9.83 1.44 -16.44
CA THR A 116 -10.22 0.32 -17.30
C THR A 116 -9.07 -0.68 -17.46
N PRO A 117 -9.35 -1.95 -17.81
CA PRO A 117 -8.31 -2.93 -18.16
C PRO A 117 -7.37 -2.44 -19.26
N LYS A 118 -7.90 -1.71 -20.27
CA LYS A 118 -7.08 -1.14 -21.34
C LYS A 118 -6.04 -0.14 -20.83
N VAL A 119 -6.41 0.70 -19.85
CA VAL A 119 -5.49 1.66 -19.22
C VAL A 119 -4.41 0.91 -18.43
N GLN A 120 -4.80 -0.15 -17.71
CA GLN A 120 -3.86 -1.02 -17.01
C GLN A 120 -2.84 -1.65 -17.98
N ASP A 121 -3.31 -2.27 -19.05
CA ASP A 121 -2.43 -2.92 -20.04
C ASP A 121 -1.45 -1.91 -20.66
N GLN A 122 -1.95 -0.73 -21.01
CA GLN A 122 -1.12 0.35 -21.54
C GLN A 122 -0.07 0.80 -20.53
N TYR A 123 -0.46 1.04 -19.27
CA TYR A 123 0.46 1.42 -18.21
C TYR A 123 1.56 0.37 -18.01
N MET A 124 1.19 -0.92 -17.97
CA MET A 124 2.15 -2.02 -17.77
C MET A 124 3.11 -2.18 -18.96
N SER A 125 2.67 -1.88 -20.18
CA SER A 125 3.54 -1.81 -21.35
C SER A 125 4.51 -0.63 -21.26
N ASP A 126 4.00 0.54 -20.86
CA ASP A 126 4.74 1.79 -20.94
C ASP A 126 5.69 2.01 -19.76
N VAL A 127 5.40 1.44 -18.58
CA VAL A 127 6.09 1.76 -17.32
C VAL A 127 7.61 1.64 -17.42
N TYR A 128 8.13 0.65 -18.15
CA TYR A 128 9.57 0.45 -18.35
C TYR A 128 10.24 1.54 -19.22
N THR A 129 9.44 2.26 -20.00
CA THR A 129 9.89 3.39 -20.82
C THR A 129 9.52 4.76 -20.24
N MET A 130 8.46 4.80 -19.43
CA MET A 130 7.93 6.00 -18.78
C MET A 130 8.91 6.60 -17.76
N TYR A 131 9.71 5.76 -17.11
CA TYR A 131 10.68 6.19 -16.10
C TYR A 131 12.13 5.94 -16.55
N ARG A 132 13.00 6.87 -16.17
CA ARG A 132 14.45 6.76 -16.32
C ARG A 132 15.11 6.96 -14.97
N VAL A 133 15.99 6.05 -14.60
CA VAL A 133 16.74 6.10 -13.34
C VAL A 133 18.20 6.37 -13.67
N TYR A 134 18.76 7.40 -13.03
CA TYR A 134 20.16 7.77 -13.15
C TYR A 134 20.78 7.70 -11.77
N ARG A 135 21.95 7.07 -11.68
CA ARG A 135 22.82 7.15 -10.51
C ARG A 135 23.88 8.21 -10.79
N LEU A 136 23.92 9.24 -9.96
CA LEU A 136 24.89 10.32 -10.07
C LEU A 136 25.98 10.12 -9.02
N THR A 137 27.25 10.18 -9.45
CA THR A 137 28.41 10.14 -8.55
C THR A 137 29.17 11.44 -8.72
N PRO A 138 29.37 12.24 -7.66
CA PRO A 138 30.20 13.44 -7.75
C PRO A 138 31.65 13.08 -8.14
N ASN A 139 32.23 13.83 -9.08
CA ASN A 139 33.62 13.62 -9.52
C ASN A 139 34.66 13.93 -8.42
N GLN A 140 34.25 14.67 -7.39
CA GLN A 140 35.10 15.04 -6.26
C GLN A 140 34.35 14.75 -4.97
N SER A 141 35.06 14.15 -4.02
CA SER A 141 34.56 14.01 -2.66
C SER A 141 34.46 15.38 -1.99
N GLN A 142 33.41 15.57 -1.20
CA GLN A 142 33.14 16.77 -0.43
C GLN A 142 32.75 16.38 0.99
N PRO A 143 32.90 17.27 1.98
CA PRO A 143 32.38 17.02 3.32
C PRO A 143 30.89 16.69 3.27
N LEU A 144 30.50 15.61 3.96
CA LEU A 144 29.12 15.17 4.02
C LEU A 144 28.25 16.21 4.73
N ASN A 145 27.07 16.45 4.18
CA ASN A 145 26.02 17.28 4.75
C ASN A 145 24.72 16.45 4.86
N PRO A 146 24.64 15.53 5.85
CA PRO A 146 23.55 14.58 5.95
C PRO A 146 22.24 15.26 6.37
N TYR A 147 21.11 14.69 5.95
CA TYR A 147 19.80 15.09 6.47
C TYR A 147 19.60 14.61 7.92
N PRO A 148 18.97 15.43 8.80
CA PRO A 148 18.43 14.92 10.05
C PRO A 148 17.27 13.96 9.76
N VAL A 149 16.88 13.18 10.76
CA VAL A 149 15.60 12.46 10.71
C VAL A 149 14.48 13.50 10.70
N SER A 150 13.65 13.48 9.65
CA SER A 150 12.55 14.45 9.52
C SER A 150 11.39 14.10 10.45
N ASP A 151 10.67 15.14 10.88
CA ASP A 151 9.37 14.95 11.49
C ASP A 151 8.43 14.27 10.51
N LEU A 152 7.68 13.32 11.03
CA LEU A 152 6.68 12.58 10.29
C LEU A 152 5.39 13.40 10.17
N ARG A 153 4.75 13.38 8.99
CA ARG A 153 3.42 13.97 8.81
C ARG A 153 2.42 13.35 9.79
N ILE A 154 1.49 14.18 10.26
CA ILE A 154 0.34 13.72 11.05
C ILE A 154 -0.43 12.70 10.21
N ARG A 155 -0.64 11.51 10.78
CA ARG A 155 -1.33 10.42 10.11
C ARG A 155 -2.84 10.53 10.36
N GLY A 156 -3.63 10.36 9.29
CA GLY A 156 -5.09 10.38 9.34
C GLY A 156 -5.69 11.79 9.35
N THR A 157 -7.01 11.85 9.18
CA THR A 157 -7.79 13.09 9.00
C THR A 157 -8.41 13.61 10.30
N GLY A 158 -8.25 12.89 11.41
CA GLY A 158 -9.00 13.14 12.65
C GLY A 158 -10.50 12.81 12.56
N LYS A 159 -11.00 12.40 11.38
CA LYS A 159 -12.39 11.95 11.22
C LYS A 159 -12.52 10.52 11.74
N THR A 160 -13.39 10.37 12.73
CA THR A 160 -13.74 9.09 13.33
C THR A 160 -14.85 8.41 12.55
N GLU A 161 -14.82 7.09 12.47
CA GLU A 161 -15.89 6.25 11.91
C GLU A 161 -16.67 5.51 13.02
N PHE A 162 -16.42 5.85 14.29
CA PHE A 162 -17.01 5.12 15.43
C PHE A 162 -18.55 5.17 15.46
N ASP A 163 -19.16 6.21 14.89
CA ASP A 163 -20.62 6.31 14.77
C ASP A 163 -21.21 5.27 13.80
N LEU A 164 -20.38 4.66 12.94
CA LEU A 164 -20.78 3.56 12.07
C LEU A 164 -20.64 2.19 12.74
N MET A 165 -20.07 2.08 13.95
CA MET A 165 -19.93 0.80 14.62
C MET A 165 -21.27 0.12 14.95
N PRO A 166 -22.33 0.82 15.40
CA PRO A 166 -23.63 0.19 15.58
C PRO A 166 -24.23 -0.35 14.26
N PRO A 167 -24.24 0.39 13.14
CA PRO A 167 -24.57 -0.17 11.82
C PRO A 167 -23.70 -1.35 11.38
N VAL A 168 -22.38 -1.32 11.65
CA VAL A 168 -21.48 -2.47 11.37
C VAL A 168 -21.90 -3.70 12.17
N ASN A 169 -22.25 -3.53 13.46
CA ASN A 169 -22.75 -4.63 14.29
C ASN A 169 -24.09 -5.17 13.78
N HIS A 170 -24.99 -4.29 13.33
CA HIS A 170 -26.24 -4.69 12.70
C HIS A 170 -25.99 -5.51 11.42
N LEU A 171 -25.05 -5.06 10.57
CA LEU A 171 -24.64 -5.80 9.37
C LEU A 171 -24.08 -7.18 9.73
N ARG A 172 -23.21 -7.29 10.75
CA ARG A 172 -22.70 -8.58 11.23
C ARG A 172 -23.84 -9.52 11.59
N ASP A 173 -24.78 -9.06 12.40
CA ASP A 173 -25.89 -9.88 12.88
C ASP A 173 -26.79 -10.34 11.72
N ALA A 174 -27.01 -9.48 10.73
CA ALA A 174 -27.73 -9.79 9.50
C ALA A 174 -26.99 -10.81 8.61
N ILE A 175 -25.66 -10.70 8.49
CA ILE A 175 -24.83 -11.68 7.79
C ILE A 175 -24.99 -13.05 8.45
N ILE A 176 -24.87 -13.14 9.77
CA ILE A 176 -25.02 -14.42 10.50
C ILE A 176 -26.42 -15.01 10.28
N ALA A 177 -27.46 -14.19 10.38
CA ALA A 177 -28.85 -14.61 10.18
C ALA A 177 -29.13 -15.12 8.75
N ALA A 178 -28.39 -14.64 7.75
CA ALA A 178 -28.53 -15.09 6.37
C ALA A 178 -28.03 -16.52 6.13
N TYR A 179 -27.27 -17.10 7.07
CA TYR A 179 -26.67 -18.44 6.93
C TYR A 179 -27.01 -19.38 8.11
N PRO A 180 -28.30 -19.68 8.37
CA PRO A 180 -28.73 -20.44 9.55
C PRO A 180 -28.23 -21.90 9.58
N GLY A 181 -27.76 -22.43 8.45
CA GLY A 181 -27.19 -23.79 8.34
C GLY A 181 -25.70 -23.88 8.69
N TYR A 182 -25.05 -22.77 9.03
CA TYR A 182 -23.63 -22.70 9.30
C TYR A 182 -23.35 -22.34 10.76
N THR A 183 -22.24 -22.84 11.31
CA THR A 183 -21.61 -22.25 12.49
C THR A 183 -20.66 -21.14 12.05
N TYR A 184 -20.53 -20.09 12.86
CA TYR A 184 -19.61 -18.99 12.57
C TYR A 184 -18.52 -18.86 13.63
N GLN A 185 -17.40 -18.28 13.22
CA GLN A 185 -16.33 -17.79 14.08
C GLN A 185 -16.02 -16.35 13.63
N GLU A 186 -16.08 -15.39 14.57
CA GLU A 186 -15.67 -14.02 14.29
C GLU A 186 -14.16 -13.89 14.51
N MET A 187 -13.45 -13.53 13.44
CA MET A 187 -12.00 -13.43 13.43
C MET A 187 -11.56 -12.11 14.04
N LYS A 188 -10.52 -12.13 14.87
CA LYS A 188 -9.92 -10.89 15.38
C LYS A 188 -9.25 -10.14 14.23
N THR A 189 -9.46 -8.83 14.18
CA THR A 189 -8.78 -7.93 13.24
C THR A 189 -7.94 -6.90 13.98
N GLY A 190 -6.86 -6.45 13.35
CA GLY A 190 -5.96 -5.46 13.93
C GLY A 190 -4.99 -4.89 12.89
N ILE A 191 -4.07 -4.05 13.35
CA ILE A 191 -2.97 -3.57 12.53
C ILE A 191 -2.01 -4.75 12.28
N SER A 192 -1.83 -5.14 11.03
CA SER A 192 -1.02 -6.31 10.63
C SER A 192 0.48 -6.04 10.66
N PHE A 193 0.89 -4.81 10.35
CA PHE A 193 2.30 -4.44 10.24
C PHE A 193 2.62 -3.27 11.17
N PRO A 194 3.63 -3.38 12.05
CA PRO A 194 4.08 -2.26 12.86
C PRO A 194 4.69 -1.16 11.99
N GLU A 195 4.75 0.07 12.51
CA GLU A 195 5.38 1.17 11.77
C GLU A 195 6.86 0.89 11.49
N SER A 196 7.30 1.23 10.28
CA SER A 196 8.66 1.00 9.79
C SER A 196 9.78 1.50 10.72
N SER A 197 9.56 2.63 11.41
CA SER A 197 10.54 3.18 12.35
C SER A 197 10.76 2.27 13.57
N GLN A 198 9.71 1.64 14.07
CA GLN A 198 9.77 0.71 15.21
C GLN A 198 10.51 -0.56 14.81
N VAL A 199 10.14 -1.18 13.70
CA VAL A 199 10.76 -2.43 13.23
C VAL A 199 12.23 -2.24 12.83
N MET A 200 12.60 -1.08 12.28
CA MET A 200 14.00 -0.74 12.00
C MET A 200 14.88 -0.68 13.25
N GLN A 201 14.33 -0.23 14.39
CA GLN A 201 15.07 -0.19 15.66
C GLN A 201 15.26 -1.58 16.25
N ASN A 202 14.31 -2.49 16.00
CA ASN A 202 14.34 -3.86 16.49
C ASN A 202 15.03 -4.83 15.51
N ASN A 203 15.40 -4.36 14.31
CA ASN A 203 15.89 -5.19 13.21
C ASN A 203 14.89 -6.30 12.80
N GLU A 204 13.60 -5.96 12.76
CA GLU A 204 12.50 -6.83 12.37
C GLU A 204 12.02 -6.51 10.95
N GLN A 205 11.34 -7.46 10.31
CA GLN A 205 10.78 -7.26 8.97
C GLN A 205 9.49 -6.42 9.02
N ALA A 206 9.41 -5.39 8.17
CA ALA A 206 8.27 -4.49 8.01
C ALA A 206 7.33 -4.87 6.84
N TYR A 207 7.73 -5.84 6.00
CA TYR A 207 6.94 -6.33 4.87
C TYR A 207 6.49 -5.25 3.87
N GLY A 208 7.29 -4.18 3.69
CA GLY A 208 6.97 -3.09 2.79
C GLY A 208 5.91 -2.12 3.33
N GLU A 209 5.71 -2.10 4.66
CA GLU A 209 4.91 -1.09 5.35
C GLU A 209 5.38 0.32 4.93
N ASN A 210 4.41 1.20 4.71
CA ASN A 210 4.64 2.60 4.45
C ASN A 210 3.43 3.41 4.94
N ARG A 211 3.68 4.67 5.29
CA ARG A 211 2.69 5.53 5.98
C ARG A 211 1.52 6.01 5.12
N ASP A 212 1.40 5.54 3.87
CA ASP A 212 0.26 5.79 2.98
C ASP A 212 -0.82 4.70 3.03
N ALA A 213 -0.68 3.67 3.88
CA ALA A 213 -1.72 2.68 4.12
C ALA A 213 -1.86 2.34 5.61
N THR A 214 -3.04 1.87 6.03
CA THR A 214 -3.34 1.48 7.42
C THR A 214 -2.99 0.03 7.76
N TYR A 215 -2.94 -0.85 6.75
CA TYR A 215 -2.62 -2.27 6.89
C TYR A 215 -3.39 -2.96 8.02
N LEU A 216 -4.68 -3.15 7.81
CA LEU A 216 -5.52 -3.95 8.70
C LEU A 216 -5.48 -5.40 8.22
N GLY A 217 -5.71 -6.35 9.12
CA GLY A 217 -5.89 -7.73 8.73
C GLY A 217 -6.46 -8.60 9.83
N SER A 218 -6.99 -9.75 9.43
CA SER A 218 -7.49 -10.78 10.33
C SER A 218 -6.35 -11.59 10.94
N GLU A 219 -6.64 -12.31 12.03
CA GLU A 219 -5.85 -13.48 12.41
C GLU A 219 -5.89 -14.55 11.30
N LYS A 220 -4.94 -15.48 11.35
CA LYS A 220 -4.78 -16.53 10.35
C LYS A 220 -5.83 -17.64 10.53
N PHE A 221 -6.27 -18.23 9.43
CA PHE A 221 -7.19 -19.36 9.40
C PHE A 221 -7.05 -20.19 8.14
N THR A 222 -7.46 -21.45 8.20
CA THR A 222 -7.63 -22.28 7.01
C THR A 222 -9.04 -22.13 6.46
N LEU A 223 -9.17 -21.92 5.15
CA LEU A 223 -10.45 -21.90 4.44
C LEU A 223 -10.54 -23.10 3.50
N LYS A 224 -11.41 -24.08 3.82
CA LYS A 224 -11.60 -25.32 3.05
C LYS A 224 -12.74 -25.18 2.04
N GLU A 225 -12.88 -26.19 1.18
CA GLU A 225 -14.08 -26.31 0.32
C GLU A 225 -15.36 -26.43 1.15
N GLY A 226 -16.44 -25.82 0.67
CA GLY A 226 -17.71 -25.73 1.41
C GLY A 226 -17.70 -24.75 2.59
N GLN A 227 -16.57 -24.08 2.84
CA GLN A 227 -16.46 -22.96 3.78
C GLN A 227 -16.34 -21.64 3.01
N PHE A 228 -16.78 -20.56 3.64
CA PHE A 228 -16.58 -19.21 3.15
C PHE A 228 -16.29 -18.27 4.33
N ALA A 229 -15.59 -17.18 4.05
CA ALA A 229 -15.46 -16.04 4.96
C ALA A 229 -16.30 -14.87 4.42
N VAL A 230 -16.74 -13.99 5.31
CA VAL A 230 -17.36 -12.72 4.92
C VAL A 230 -16.52 -11.60 5.52
N SER A 231 -15.87 -10.80 4.68
CA SER A 231 -15.21 -9.57 5.08
C SER A 231 -16.23 -8.44 5.06
N TYR A 232 -16.43 -7.74 6.18
CA TYR A 232 -17.41 -6.67 6.29
C TYR A 232 -16.87 -5.52 7.15
N GLY A 233 -17.39 -4.31 6.92
CA GLY A 233 -16.99 -3.14 7.69
C GLY A 233 -17.40 -1.84 7.02
N VAL A 234 -16.75 -0.75 7.44
CA VAL A 234 -16.95 0.57 6.86
C VAL A 234 -16.30 0.64 5.49
N ASN A 235 -17.03 1.13 4.50
CA ASN A 235 -16.45 1.57 3.24
C ASN A 235 -15.73 2.91 3.48
N HIS A 236 -14.45 2.83 3.84
CA HIS A 236 -13.63 4.00 4.19
C HIS A 236 -13.55 5.05 3.07
N ALA A 237 -13.66 4.62 1.82
CA ALA A 237 -13.70 5.53 0.68
C ALA A 237 -15.04 6.26 0.57
N ALA A 238 -16.17 5.56 0.71
CA ALA A 238 -17.50 6.17 0.72
C ALA A 238 -17.69 7.14 1.92
N PHE A 239 -17.10 6.82 3.07
CA PHE A 239 -17.08 7.74 4.23
C PHE A 239 -16.15 8.96 4.02
N GLY A 240 -15.26 8.91 3.02
CA GLY A 240 -14.34 10.00 2.70
C GLY A 240 -13.11 10.06 3.61
N LYS A 241 -12.68 8.92 4.17
CA LYS A 241 -11.47 8.81 4.99
C LYS A 241 -10.22 8.50 4.17
N VAL A 242 -10.40 7.75 3.07
CA VAL A 242 -9.33 7.35 2.15
C VAL A 242 -9.78 7.55 0.70
N VAL A 243 -8.83 7.63 -0.22
CA VAL A 243 -9.11 7.67 -1.67
C VAL A 243 -9.20 6.28 -2.29
N TYR A 244 -8.64 5.27 -1.59
CA TYR A 244 -8.54 3.89 -2.03
C TYR A 244 -8.56 2.96 -0.81
N SER A 245 -9.29 1.86 -0.92
CA SER A 245 -9.23 0.72 0.00
C SER A 245 -9.50 -0.57 -0.74
N ASN A 246 -8.93 -1.68 -0.29
CA ASN A 246 -9.18 -2.99 -0.82
C ASN A 246 -9.21 -4.05 0.29
N ILE A 247 -9.67 -5.23 -0.08
CA ILE A 247 -9.67 -6.47 0.70
C ILE A 247 -8.88 -7.48 -0.10
N VAL A 248 -7.94 -8.18 0.51
CA VAL A 248 -7.08 -9.15 -0.16
C VAL A 248 -7.03 -10.44 0.63
N ALA A 249 -7.18 -11.57 -0.06
CA ALA A 249 -6.87 -12.87 0.50
C ALA A 249 -5.38 -13.16 0.33
N TYR A 250 -4.68 -13.34 1.44
CA TYR A 250 -3.25 -13.64 1.48
C TYR A 250 -2.97 -15.06 1.93
N GLY A 251 -2.04 -15.76 1.26
CA GLY A 251 -1.43 -16.97 1.80
C GLY A 251 -0.53 -16.61 2.97
N ALA A 252 -0.69 -17.27 4.11
CA ALA A 252 0.02 -16.90 5.34
C ALA A 252 1.50 -17.32 5.34
N GLU A 253 1.85 -18.37 4.60
CA GLU A 253 3.23 -18.86 4.52
C GLU A 253 4.10 -17.96 3.63
N LYS A 254 3.58 -17.57 2.46
CA LYS A 254 4.33 -16.78 1.47
C LYS A 254 4.03 -15.28 1.51
N ILE A 255 3.02 -14.86 2.28
CA ILE A 255 2.55 -13.47 2.37
C ILE A 255 2.21 -12.92 0.98
N ASN A 256 1.53 -13.74 0.18
CA ASN A 256 1.18 -13.45 -1.21
C ASN A 256 -0.32 -13.18 -1.34
N GLY A 257 -0.68 -12.01 -1.85
CA GLY A 257 -2.07 -11.68 -2.16
C GLY A 257 -2.48 -12.36 -3.45
N VAL A 258 -3.48 -13.24 -3.40
CA VAL A 258 -3.89 -14.07 -4.56
C VAL A 258 -5.17 -13.58 -5.22
N VAL A 259 -6.05 -12.91 -4.47
CA VAL A 259 -7.26 -12.28 -5.00
C VAL A 259 -7.56 -11.01 -4.19
N THR A 260 -8.04 -9.98 -4.88
CA THR A 260 -8.35 -8.67 -4.30
C THR A 260 -9.72 -8.18 -4.76
N GLY A 261 -10.41 -7.46 -3.88
CA GLY A 261 -11.58 -6.65 -4.19
C GLY A 261 -11.37 -5.24 -3.68
N ASP A 262 -11.66 -4.22 -4.48
CA ASP A 262 -11.41 -2.82 -4.12
C ASP A 262 -12.68 -2.00 -3.93
N ASN A 263 -12.53 -0.78 -3.41
CA ASN A 263 -13.65 0.08 -3.03
C ASN A 263 -14.56 0.48 -4.19
N THR A 264 -14.10 0.45 -5.44
CA THR A 264 -14.98 0.70 -6.61
C THR A 264 -16.05 -0.36 -6.75
N GLN A 265 -15.78 -1.52 -6.18
CA GLN A 265 -16.66 -2.64 -6.24
C GLN A 265 -17.56 -2.72 -4.99
N PHE A 266 -17.33 -1.93 -3.91
CA PHE A 266 -18.00 -2.07 -2.60
C PHE A 266 -19.48 -1.62 -2.59
N GLU A 267 -19.88 -0.76 -3.52
CA GLU A 267 -21.22 -0.16 -3.56
C GLU A 267 -22.33 -1.22 -3.61
N GLY A 268 -23.40 -1.01 -2.81
CA GLY A 268 -24.57 -1.89 -2.76
C GLY A 268 -24.37 -3.23 -2.06
N ARG A 269 -23.15 -3.56 -1.60
CA ARG A 269 -22.85 -4.90 -1.07
C ARG A 269 -23.39 -5.18 0.32
N ALA A 270 -23.39 -4.18 1.21
CA ALA A 270 -24.02 -4.32 2.51
C ALA A 270 -25.56 -4.39 2.40
N SER A 271 -26.15 -3.71 1.41
CA SER A 271 -27.59 -3.68 1.18
C SER A 271 -28.19 -5.06 0.89
N ARG A 272 -27.39 -6.07 0.47
CA ARG A 272 -27.85 -7.47 0.37
C ARG A 272 -28.36 -8.02 1.71
N TYR A 273 -27.74 -7.61 2.81
CA TYR A 273 -28.05 -8.09 4.16
C TYR A 273 -28.97 -7.12 4.92
N ILE A 274 -28.81 -5.82 4.68
CA ILE A 274 -29.53 -4.74 5.38
C ILE A 274 -30.11 -3.72 4.37
N PRO A 275 -31.06 -4.13 3.51
CA PRO A 275 -31.53 -3.29 2.39
C PRO A 275 -32.21 -1.99 2.83
N ASP A 276 -32.83 -1.99 4.02
CA ASP A 276 -33.57 -0.85 4.55
C ASP A 276 -32.72 0.03 5.51
N ASP A 277 -31.45 -0.32 5.76
CA ASP A 277 -30.58 0.46 6.64
C ASP A 277 -30.01 1.66 5.87
N PRO A 278 -30.25 2.90 6.32
CA PRO A 278 -29.76 4.09 5.63
C PRO A 278 -28.22 4.19 5.60
N ASN A 279 -27.51 3.45 6.46
CA ASN A 279 -26.05 3.42 6.47
C ASN A 279 -25.46 2.38 5.52
N ALA A 280 -26.25 1.48 4.92
CA ALA A 280 -25.75 0.45 4.03
C ALA A 280 -24.82 0.96 2.91
N PRO A 281 -25.03 2.15 2.29
CA PRO A 281 -24.09 2.70 1.31
C PRO A 281 -22.69 3.04 1.87
N MET A 282 -22.57 3.25 3.18
CA MET A 282 -21.29 3.51 3.86
C MET A 282 -20.61 2.24 4.37
N LEU A 283 -21.21 1.07 4.14
CA LEU A 283 -20.71 -0.23 4.60
C LEU A 283 -20.42 -1.15 3.41
N TYR A 284 -19.66 -2.22 3.64
CA TYR A 284 -19.43 -3.28 2.66
C TYR A 284 -19.57 -4.67 3.30
N ALA A 285 -19.84 -5.66 2.46
CA ALA A 285 -19.73 -7.08 2.79
C ALA A 285 -19.24 -7.85 1.56
N TYR A 286 -18.24 -8.71 1.71
CA TYR A 286 -17.61 -9.49 0.63
C TYR A 286 -17.52 -10.95 1.04
N THR A 287 -18.10 -11.83 0.24
CA THR A 287 -17.92 -13.27 0.41
C THR A 287 -16.59 -13.70 -0.18
N ILE A 288 -15.87 -14.57 0.51
CA ILE A 288 -14.56 -15.11 0.12
C ILE A 288 -14.66 -16.63 0.23
N THR A 289 -14.42 -17.34 -0.86
CA THR A 289 -14.70 -18.78 -0.96
C THR A 289 -13.62 -19.51 -1.74
N ARG A 290 -13.56 -20.84 -1.56
CA ARG A 290 -12.77 -21.75 -2.39
C ARG A 290 -13.53 -22.29 -3.60
N THR A 291 -14.85 -22.19 -3.58
CA THR A 291 -15.73 -22.76 -4.61
C THR A 291 -16.15 -21.68 -5.59
N GLU A 292 -16.00 -21.93 -6.88
CA GLU A 292 -16.52 -21.02 -7.91
C GLU A 292 -17.99 -20.71 -7.64
N SER A 293 -18.29 -19.42 -7.59
CA SER A 293 -19.61 -18.90 -7.32
C SER A 293 -19.93 -17.81 -8.32
N ASP A 294 -21.10 -17.92 -8.93
CA ASP A 294 -21.71 -16.87 -9.73
C ASP A 294 -22.46 -15.85 -8.86
N GLU A 295 -22.48 -16.05 -7.52
CA GLU A 295 -23.08 -15.09 -6.63
C GLU A 295 -22.34 -13.75 -6.75
N PRO A 296 -23.08 -12.65 -7.01
CA PRO A 296 -22.51 -11.33 -6.94
C PRO A 296 -21.78 -11.15 -5.62
N TYR A 297 -20.65 -10.47 -5.72
CA TYR A 297 -19.88 -10.02 -4.56
C TYR A 297 -19.05 -11.10 -3.86
N THR A 298 -18.59 -12.07 -4.63
CA THR A 298 -17.76 -13.19 -4.18
C THR A 298 -16.34 -13.12 -4.75
N MET A 299 -15.33 -13.27 -3.89
CA MET A 299 -13.94 -13.51 -4.29
C MET A 299 -13.63 -15.00 -4.22
N ASN A 300 -13.28 -15.58 -5.37
CA ASN A 300 -12.83 -16.97 -5.45
C ASN A 300 -11.32 -17.00 -5.19
N VAL A 301 -10.92 -17.62 -4.09
CA VAL A 301 -9.51 -17.80 -3.73
C VAL A 301 -8.98 -19.01 -4.50
N PRO A 302 -8.05 -18.83 -5.44
CA PRO A 302 -7.53 -19.94 -6.23
C PRO A 302 -6.87 -21.00 -5.34
N THR A 303 -7.02 -22.27 -5.70
CA THR A 303 -6.31 -23.38 -5.06
C THR A 303 -5.09 -23.72 -5.91
N GLY A 304 -3.91 -23.58 -5.35
CA GLY A 304 -2.66 -23.82 -6.04
C GLY A 304 -1.47 -23.44 -5.18
N PRO A 305 -0.26 -23.89 -5.52
CA PRO A 305 0.94 -23.52 -4.79
C PRO A 305 1.41 -22.10 -5.17
N TYR A 306 2.07 -21.41 -4.25
CA TYR A 306 2.75 -20.14 -4.50
C TYR A 306 1.84 -19.06 -5.14
N LEU A 307 2.24 -18.46 -6.26
CA LEU A 307 1.53 -17.37 -6.94
C LEU A 307 0.23 -17.83 -7.63
N GLU A 308 -0.02 -19.14 -7.71
CA GLU A 308 -1.20 -19.71 -8.38
C GLU A 308 -2.41 -19.83 -7.45
N GLY A 309 -2.22 -19.69 -6.13
CA GLY A 309 -3.31 -19.80 -5.16
C GLY A 309 -2.84 -19.99 -3.73
N ILE A 310 -3.73 -20.52 -2.89
CA ILE A 310 -3.42 -20.94 -1.52
C ILE A 310 -3.90 -22.39 -1.37
N PRO A 311 -3.06 -23.36 -0.99
CA PRO A 311 -3.48 -24.73 -0.70
C PRO A 311 -4.58 -24.81 0.36
N LEU A 312 -5.39 -25.87 0.34
CA LEU A 312 -6.55 -26.03 1.21
C LEU A 312 -6.19 -26.32 2.67
N ASP A 313 -4.98 -26.79 2.92
CA ASP A 313 -4.42 -27.11 4.23
C ASP A 313 -3.52 -26.00 4.78
N GLU A 314 -3.21 -24.99 3.97
CA GLU A 314 -2.45 -23.82 4.39
C GLU A 314 -3.34 -22.75 5.04
N GLU A 315 -2.76 -22.00 5.96
CA GLU A 315 -3.39 -20.83 6.54
C GLU A 315 -3.40 -19.67 5.54
N MET A 316 -4.46 -18.87 5.63
CA MET A 316 -4.63 -17.60 4.95
C MET A 316 -5.04 -16.52 5.95
N TRP A 317 -4.98 -15.27 5.53
CA TRP A 317 -5.55 -14.14 6.26
C TRP A 317 -6.16 -13.14 5.29
N ILE A 318 -7.09 -12.33 5.78
CA ILE A 318 -7.72 -11.27 4.99
C ILE A 318 -7.12 -9.93 5.41
N GLY A 319 -6.52 -9.22 4.46
CA GLY A 319 -5.96 -7.88 4.63
C GLY A 319 -6.74 -6.80 3.90
#